data_AF-B1LK24-F1
#
_entry.id   AF-B1LK24-F1
#
_cell.length_a   1.000
_cell.length_b   1.000
_cell.length_c   1.000
_cell.angle_alpha   90.00
_cell.angle_beta   90.00
_cell.angle_gamma   90.00
#
_symmetry.space_group_name_H-M   'P 1'
#
loop_
_entity.id
_entity.type
_entity.pdbx_description
1 polymer ?
#
loop_
_entity_poly.entity_id
_entity_poly.type
_entity_poly.pdbx_seq_one_letter_code
_entity_poly.pdbx_strand_id
1 'polypeptide(L)'
;MINSFCKYILIAVTAQAPLWSNNALAAQTASANLPITMAVTNPQCTINNGQGLPATVQLPVVTTAGVFADNNSTEVPIVINCAGSVSKFEITLIGGTASKITTSNNMVDIALVWKQGGSAVQFGTPVALNKAPYLVSNKEFDASLIATVTPHTGNIPAGIYTASLPITLTYY
;
A
#
# COMPACT_ATOMS: atom_id res chain seq x y z
N MET A 1 26.31 -2.86 99.44
CA MET A 1 25.08 -3.38 98.81
C MET A 1 25.28 -4.87 98.60
N ILE A 2 24.45 -5.65 99.30
CA ILE A 2 24.40 -7.10 99.25
C ILE A 2 23.77 -7.52 97.91
N ASN A 3 24.29 -8.56 97.27
CA ASN A 3 23.47 -9.46 96.47
C ASN A 3 24.21 -10.80 96.39
N SER A 4 23.81 -11.81 97.17
CA SER A 4 22.55 -12.56 97.11
C SER A 4 22.66 -13.71 96.11
N PHE A 5 22.73 -14.92 96.67
CA PHE A 5 22.08 -16.18 96.26
C PHE A 5 22.24 -16.68 94.80
N CYS A 6 22.28 -17.96 94.46
CA CYS A 6 22.38 -19.27 95.10
C CYS A 6 22.17 -20.27 93.95
N LYS A 7 22.66 -21.51 94.12
CA LYS A 7 22.21 -22.76 93.46
C LYS A 7 22.58 -22.94 91.97
N TYR A 8 23.52 -23.85 91.68
CA TYR A 8 23.41 -25.32 91.63
C TYR A 8 22.84 -25.86 90.30
N ILE A 9 23.63 -26.79 89.73
CA ILE A 9 23.27 -27.92 88.83
C ILE A 9 23.15 -27.55 87.34
N LEU A 10 24.16 -27.84 86.51
CA LEU A 10 24.48 -29.12 85.82
C LEU A 10 23.63 -29.36 84.56
N ILE A 11 24.31 -29.84 83.51
CA ILE A 11 23.83 -30.61 82.35
C ILE A 11 23.98 -29.88 80.99
N ALA A 12 24.84 -30.50 80.18
CA ALA A 12 25.02 -30.32 78.74
C ALA A 12 23.73 -30.70 77.96
N VAL A 13 23.60 -30.26 76.71
CA VAL A 13 23.11 -31.05 75.54
C VAL A 13 22.74 -30.12 74.37
N THR A 14 23.47 -30.35 73.27
CA THR A 14 23.14 -30.22 71.83
C THR A 14 22.34 -29.01 71.31
N ALA A 15 22.99 -28.21 70.48
CA ALA A 15 22.35 -27.25 69.59
C ALA A 15 21.84 -27.92 68.30
N GLN A 16 20.50 -27.94 68.17
CA GLN A 16 19.68 -27.56 67.02
C GLN A 16 20.17 -27.87 65.59
N ALA A 17 19.41 -28.73 64.89
CA ALA A 17 19.16 -28.60 63.45
C ALA A 17 17.63 -28.54 63.22
N PRO A 18 17.14 -27.70 62.28
CA PRO A 18 15.77 -27.22 62.30
C PRO A 18 14.76 -28.09 61.55
N LEU A 19 13.51 -27.77 61.88
CA LEU A 19 12.22 -28.33 61.47
C LEU A 19 11.95 -28.21 59.97
N TRP A 20 11.52 -29.33 59.36
CA TRP A 20 10.30 -29.51 58.56
C TRP A 20 9.73 -28.26 57.89
N SER A 21 9.73 -28.22 56.56
CA SER A 21 8.49 -28.16 55.73
C SER A 21 8.83 -27.96 54.25
N ASN A 22 8.25 -28.83 53.43
CA ASN A 22 8.24 -28.73 51.97
C ASN A 22 7.51 -27.45 51.55
N ASN A 23 8.24 -26.37 51.30
CA ASN A 23 7.73 -25.25 50.51
C ASN A 23 7.91 -25.61 49.03
N ALA A 24 7.03 -26.50 48.53
CA ALA A 24 6.78 -26.57 47.11
C ALA A 24 6.10 -25.25 46.72
N LEU A 25 6.88 -24.31 46.20
CA LEU A 25 6.35 -23.13 45.55
C LEU A 25 5.51 -23.63 44.38
N ALA A 26 4.19 -23.56 44.51
CA ALA A 26 3.31 -23.77 43.37
C ALA A 26 3.71 -22.72 42.32
N ALA A 27 4.28 -23.19 41.20
CA ALA A 27 4.54 -22.34 40.05
C ALA A 27 3.19 -21.82 39.56
N GLN A 28 2.87 -20.56 39.90
CA GLN A 28 1.68 -19.90 39.40
C GLN A 28 1.94 -19.50 37.95
N THR A 29 1.47 -20.31 37.02
CA THR A 29 1.45 -19.95 35.61
C THR A 29 0.35 -18.89 35.41
N ALA A 30 0.73 -17.62 35.45
CA ALA A 30 -0.16 -16.54 35.06
C ALA A 30 -0.18 -16.43 33.53
N SER A 31 -1.28 -16.85 32.89
CA SER A 31 -1.53 -16.57 31.48
C SER A 31 -2.36 -15.29 31.35
N ALA A 32 -1.73 -14.21 30.91
CA ALA A 32 -2.45 -13.01 30.48
C ALA A 32 -2.82 -13.17 29.01
N ASN A 33 -4.12 -13.33 28.73
CA ASN A 33 -4.62 -13.20 27.36
C ASN A 33 -4.89 -11.72 27.12
N LEU A 34 -4.07 -11.06 26.30
CA LEU A 34 -4.29 -9.67 25.92
C LEU A 34 -5.28 -9.68 24.75
N PRO A 35 -6.56 -9.32 24.92
CA PRO A 35 -7.47 -9.23 23.79
C PRO A 35 -7.02 -8.05 22.92
N ILE A 36 -6.29 -8.34 21.84
CA ILE A 36 -5.99 -7.37 20.80
C ILE A 36 -7.23 -7.30 19.89
N THR A 37 -8.12 -6.36 20.20
CA THR A 37 -9.24 -6.04 19.32
C THR A 37 -8.74 -5.09 18.23
N MET A 38 -8.35 -5.62 17.07
CA MET A 38 -8.07 -4.78 15.91
C MET A 38 -9.39 -4.46 15.18
N ALA A 39 -9.80 -3.20 15.20
CA ALA A 39 -10.88 -2.73 14.33
C ALA A 39 -10.36 -2.69 12.88
N VAL A 40 -10.87 -3.59 12.02
CA VAL A 40 -10.61 -3.55 10.58
C VAL A 40 -11.44 -2.43 9.98
N THR A 41 -10.95 -1.19 10.06
CA THR A 41 -11.54 -0.09 9.31
C THR A 41 -10.96 -0.13 7.90
N ASN A 42 -11.77 -0.55 6.91
CA ASN A 42 -11.35 -0.45 5.52
C ASN A 42 -11.05 1.03 5.21
N PRO A 43 -9.82 1.42 4.85
CA PRO A 43 -9.47 2.81 4.62
C PRO A 43 -10.37 3.37 3.51
N GLN A 44 -11.09 4.44 3.82
CA GLN A 44 -11.94 5.12 2.83
C GLN A 44 -11.02 5.89 1.88
N CYS A 45 -10.77 5.33 0.70
CA CYS A 45 -9.98 5.97 -0.35
C CYS A 45 -10.88 6.64 -1.38
N THR A 46 -10.48 7.82 -1.82
CA THR A 46 -11.16 8.64 -2.84
C THR A 46 -10.21 8.93 -3.99
N ILE A 47 -10.71 8.82 -5.21
CA ILE A 47 -9.94 9.11 -6.43
C ILE A 47 -10.25 10.53 -6.87
N ASN A 48 -9.23 11.30 -7.24
CA ASN A 48 -9.30 12.68 -7.74
C ASN A 48 -10.21 13.55 -6.89
N ASN A 49 -9.97 13.60 -5.57
CA ASN A 49 -10.77 14.36 -4.60
C ASN A 49 -12.26 13.98 -4.59
N GLY A 50 -12.56 12.69 -4.79
CA GLY A 50 -13.93 12.17 -4.78
C GLY A 50 -14.66 12.29 -6.12
N GLN A 51 -14.02 12.85 -7.17
CA GLN A 51 -14.60 12.90 -8.52
C GLN A 51 -14.54 11.55 -9.25
N GLY A 52 -13.77 10.60 -8.74
CA GLY A 52 -13.57 9.31 -9.40
C GLY A 52 -12.54 9.39 -10.53
N LEU A 53 -12.45 8.31 -11.32
CA LEU A 53 -11.65 8.33 -12.55
C LEU A 53 -12.34 9.22 -13.60
N PRO A 54 -11.59 9.99 -14.41
CA PRO A 54 -12.18 10.76 -15.49
C PRO A 54 -12.94 9.83 -16.46
N ALA A 55 -14.19 10.19 -16.78
CA ALA A 55 -14.98 9.43 -17.75
C ALA A 55 -14.36 9.48 -19.16
N THR A 56 -13.72 10.59 -19.50
CA THR A 56 -12.99 10.79 -20.75
C THR A 56 -11.71 11.59 -20.49
N VAL A 57 -10.70 11.36 -21.31
CA VAL A 57 -9.49 12.18 -21.40
C VAL A 57 -9.32 12.58 -22.85
N GLN A 58 -9.13 13.87 -23.10
CA GLN A 58 -8.94 14.38 -24.45
C GLN A 58 -7.53 14.00 -24.95
N LEU A 59 -7.48 13.22 -26.03
CA LEU A 59 -6.23 12.85 -26.70
C LEU A 59 -5.81 13.94 -27.71
N PRO A 60 -4.50 14.13 -27.93
CA PRO A 60 -3.96 15.08 -28.90
C PRO A 60 -4.41 14.83 -30.35
N VAL A 61 -4.67 15.87 -31.12
CA VAL A 61 -5.07 15.70 -32.52
C VAL A 61 -3.85 15.38 -33.38
N VAL A 62 -3.95 14.34 -34.21
CA VAL A 62 -2.95 13.95 -35.22
C VAL A 62 -3.55 14.12 -36.61
N THR A 63 -2.78 14.70 -37.53
CA THR A 63 -3.18 14.84 -38.94
C THR A 63 -3.12 13.49 -39.68
N THR A 64 -3.73 13.40 -40.86
CA THR A 64 -3.66 12.19 -41.70
C THR A 64 -2.24 11.82 -42.14
N ALA A 65 -1.30 12.78 -42.06
CA ALA A 65 0.12 12.58 -42.33
C ALA A 65 0.95 12.19 -41.08
N GLY A 66 0.32 12.00 -39.91
CA GLY A 66 1.01 11.64 -38.67
C GLY A 66 1.68 12.81 -37.94
N VAL A 67 1.34 14.05 -38.30
CA VAL A 67 1.90 15.27 -37.69
C VAL A 67 0.98 15.80 -36.60
N PHE A 68 1.55 16.21 -35.48
CA PHE A 68 0.86 16.87 -34.35
C PHE A 68 1.02 18.39 -34.44
N ALA A 69 -0.01 19.14 -34.05
CA ALA A 69 0.03 20.60 -34.03
C ALA A 69 0.92 21.13 -32.88
N ASP A 70 0.76 20.55 -31.69
CA ASP A 70 1.46 20.98 -30.47
C ASP A 70 2.25 19.82 -29.86
N ASN A 71 1.58 19.04 -29.00
CA ASN A 71 2.14 17.86 -28.36
C ASN A 71 1.47 16.58 -28.88
N ASN A 72 2.06 15.44 -28.53
CA ASN A 72 1.49 14.13 -28.78
C ASN A 72 1.11 13.39 -27.49
N SER A 73 1.10 14.08 -26.35
CA SER A 73 0.91 13.44 -25.05
C SER A 73 -0.09 14.19 -24.18
N THR A 74 -0.86 13.45 -23.39
CA THR A 74 -1.80 14.00 -22.40
C THR A 74 -1.67 13.26 -21.07
N GLU A 75 -2.01 13.93 -19.98
CA GLU A 75 -2.00 13.32 -18.66
C GLU A 75 -3.36 12.68 -18.36
N VAL A 76 -3.32 11.46 -17.81
CA VAL A 76 -4.49 10.78 -17.23
C VAL A 76 -4.35 10.86 -15.71
N PRO A 77 -5.08 11.76 -15.03
CA PRO A 77 -4.92 11.97 -13.60
C PRO A 77 -5.53 10.83 -12.80
N ILE A 78 -4.72 10.21 -11.96
CA ILE A 78 -5.13 9.16 -11.01
C ILE A 78 -4.47 9.45 -9.67
N VAL A 79 -5.02 10.43 -8.95
CA VAL A 79 -4.57 10.77 -7.61
C VAL A 79 -5.52 10.13 -6.61
N ILE A 80 -5.00 9.36 -5.66
CA ILE A 80 -5.82 8.71 -4.63
C ILE A 80 -5.47 9.26 -3.25
N ASN A 81 -6.51 9.63 -2.49
CA ASN A 81 -6.42 10.07 -1.11
C ASN A 81 -7.18 9.12 -0.19
N CYS A 82 -6.54 8.61 0.86
CA CYS A 82 -7.14 7.69 1.83
C CYS A 82 -7.27 8.35 3.22
N ALA A 83 -8.39 8.13 3.90
CA ALA A 83 -8.62 8.69 5.24
C ALA A 83 -7.68 8.08 6.31
N GLY A 84 -7.29 6.81 6.13
CA GLY A 84 -6.38 6.06 6.99
C GLY A 84 -5.13 5.59 6.24
N SER A 85 -4.17 5.04 6.98
CA SER A 85 -3.00 4.39 6.39
C SER A 85 -3.42 3.09 5.69
N VAL A 86 -2.88 2.83 4.51
CA VAL A 86 -3.07 1.58 3.76
C VAL A 86 -1.81 0.72 3.85
N SER A 87 -1.99 -0.52 4.27
CA SER A 87 -0.88 -1.48 4.40
C SER A 87 -0.53 -2.14 3.08
N LYS A 88 -1.53 -2.25 2.19
CA LYS A 88 -1.37 -2.62 0.79
C LYS A 88 -2.21 -1.68 -0.06
N PHE A 89 -1.63 -1.22 -1.15
CA PHE A 89 -2.39 -0.53 -2.18
C PHE A 89 -1.79 -0.83 -3.55
N GLU A 90 -2.58 -1.45 -4.43
CA GLU A 90 -2.18 -1.84 -5.78
C GLU A 90 -3.14 -1.31 -6.84
N ILE A 91 -2.58 -0.96 -8.00
CA ILE A 91 -3.31 -0.66 -9.23
C ILE A 91 -2.99 -1.70 -10.30
N THR A 92 -4.01 -2.15 -11.04
CA THR A 92 -3.84 -3.00 -12.21
C THR A 92 -4.51 -2.34 -13.41
N LEU A 93 -3.77 -2.20 -14.50
CA LEU A 93 -4.25 -1.69 -15.78
C LEU A 93 -4.43 -2.89 -16.72
N ILE A 94 -5.55 -2.94 -17.44
CA ILE A 94 -5.85 -4.01 -18.44
C ILE A 94 -6.22 -3.40 -19.79
N GLY A 95 -6.42 -4.25 -20.81
CA GLY A 95 -6.90 -3.81 -22.13
C GLY A 95 -5.81 -3.39 -23.11
N GLY A 96 -4.53 -3.55 -22.77
CA GLY A 96 -3.40 -3.26 -23.64
C GLY A 96 -2.31 -4.34 -23.60
N THR A 97 -1.28 -4.16 -24.41
CA THR A 97 -0.10 -5.03 -24.49
C THR A 97 1.16 -4.19 -24.74
N ALA A 98 2.30 -4.62 -24.18
CA ALA A 98 3.59 -3.92 -24.36
C ALA A 98 3.53 -2.40 -24.13
N SER A 99 2.83 -1.99 -23.05
CA SER A 99 2.61 -0.57 -22.69
C SER A 99 1.79 0.24 -23.70
N LYS A 100 1.10 -0.41 -24.64
CA LYS A 100 0.25 0.22 -25.64
C LYS A 100 -1.20 -0.24 -25.58
N ILE A 101 -2.10 0.65 -25.97
CA ILE A 101 -3.50 0.36 -26.25
C ILE A 101 -3.76 0.68 -27.71
N THR A 102 -4.38 -0.27 -28.42
CA THR A 102 -4.87 -0.05 -29.79
C THR A 102 -6.12 0.79 -29.76
N THR A 103 -6.26 1.73 -30.69
CA THR A 103 -7.46 2.56 -30.78
C THR A 103 -8.46 2.00 -31.79
N SER A 104 -9.65 2.61 -31.89
CA SER A 104 -10.60 2.34 -32.97
C SER A 104 -10.04 2.65 -34.38
N ASN A 105 -8.93 3.41 -34.48
CA ASN A 105 -8.17 3.61 -35.69
C ASN A 105 -6.87 2.81 -35.60
N ASN A 106 -6.75 1.73 -36.38
CA ASN A 106 -5.61 0.81 -36.32
C ASN A 106 -4.26 1.41 -36.76
N MET A 107 -4.25 2.65 -37.27
CA MET A 107 -3.03 3.40 -37.60
C MET A 107 -2.56 4.30 -36.45
N VAL A 108 -3.26 4.28 -35.30
CA VAL A 108 -2.96 5.09 -34.13
C VAL A 108 -3.04 4.21 -32.87
N ASP A 109 -1.92 4.12 -32.17
CA ASP A 109 -1.85 3.52 -30.84
C ASP A 109 -1.68 4.60 -29.77
N ILE A 110 -1.90 4.22 -28.51
CA ILE A 110 -1.58 5.03 -27.34
C ILE A 110 -0.56 4.29 -26.49
N ALA A 111 0.65 4.84 -26.36
CA ALA A 111 1.64 4.37 -25.41
C ALA A 111 1.40 4.98 -24.02
N LEU A 112 1.55 4.18 -22.97
CA LEU A 112 1.34 4.59 -21.59
C LEU A 112 2.61 4.40 -20.76
N VAL A 113 2.96 5.46 -20.04
CA VAL A 113 4.01 5.43 -19.01
C VAL A 113 3.47 6.00 -17.71
N TRP A 114 4.00 5.51 -16.59
CA TRP A 114 3.73 6.12 -15.29
C TRP A 114 4.36 7.50 -15.23
N LYS A 115 3.57 8.52 -14.87
CA LYS A 115 4.08 9.88 -14.65
C LYS A 115 5.15 9.85 -13.56
N GLN A 116 4.86 9.14 -12.47
CA GLN A 116 5.83 8.90 -11.41
C GLN A 116 6.79 7.77 -11.78
N GLY A 117 8.08 8.06 -11.75
CA GLY A 117 9.14 7.10 -12.08
C GLY A 117 9.37 6.84 -13.58
N GLY A 118 8.49 7.32 -14.47
CA GLY A 118 8.69 7.28 -15.92
C GLY A 118 8.69 5.90 -16.56
N SER A 119 8.37 4.84 -15.81
CA SER A 119 8.42 3.46 -16.29
C SER A 119 7.23 3.14 -17.20
N ALA A 120 7.46 2.27 -18.18
CA ALA A 120 6.41 1.85 -19.10
C ALA A 120 5.37 0.95 -18.40
N VAL A 121 4.09 1.15 -18.72
CA VAL A 121 2.99 0.39 -18.09
C VAL A 121 3.08 -1.10 -18.46
N GLN A 122 3.01 -1.98 -17.45
CA GLN A 122 2.88 -3.41 -17.64
C GLN A 122 1.42 -3.83 -17.42
N PHE A 123 0.72 -4.15 -18.50
CA PHE A 123 -0.68 -4.55 -18.42
C PHE A 123 -0.85 -5.92 -17.72
N GLY A 124 -1.91 -6.05 -16.94
CA GLY A 124 -2.24 -7.27 -16.19
C GLY A 124 -1.37 -7.53 -14.96
N THR A 125 -0.37 -6.67 -14.70
CA THR A 125 0.52 -6.81 -13.54
C THR A 125 0.14 -5.77 -12.47
N PRO A 126 -0.17 -6.19 -11.23
CA PRO A 126 -0.39 -5.27 -10.13
C PRO A 126 0.85 -4.44 -9.81
N VAL A 127 0.67 -3.13 -9.64
CA VAL A 127 1.71 -2.19 -9.23
C VAL A 127 1.40 -1.65 -7.83
N ALA A 128 2.33 -1.80 -6.90
CA ALA A 128 2.18 -1.30 -5.54
C ALA A 128 2.36 0.23 -5.49
N LEU A 129 1.32 0.93 -5.08
CA LEU A 129 1.27 2.39 -4.97
C LEU A 129 1.74 2.91 -3.60
N ASN A 130 1.69 2.08 -2.55
CA ASN A 130 2.08 2.48 -1.20
C ASN A 130 3.60 2.59 -0.97
N LYS A 131 4.36 2.77 -2.05
CA LYS A 131 5.82 2.87 -2.07
C LYS A 131 6.21 3.97 -3.06
N ALA A 132 7.42 4.49 -2.91
CA ALA A 132 8.01 5.35 -3.94
C ALA A 132 8.03 4.62 -5.30
N PRO A 133 7.83 5.34 -6.43
CA PRO A 133 7.67 6.78 -6.54
C PRO A 133 6.22 7.28 -6.40
N TYR A 134 5.25 6.38 -6.24
CA TYR A 134 3.82 6.72 -6.25
C TYR A 134 3.32 7.28 -4.92
N LEU A 135 3.98 6.93 -3.81
CA LEU A 135 3.68 7.44 -2.48
C LEU A 135 4.10 8.92 -2.37
N VAL A 136 3.13 9.83 -2.38
CA VAL A 136 3.35 11.28 -2.18
C VAL A 136 3.38 11.59 -0.68
N SER A 137 2.45 11.01 0.07
CA SER A 137 2.41 11.06 1.53
C SER A 137 1.78 9.78 2.08
N ASN A 138 1.79 9.57 3.40
CA ASN A 138 1.22 8.36 4.03
C ASN A 138 -0.28 8.10 3.73
N LYS A 139 -0.96 9.04 3.06
CA LYS A 139 -2.37 8.99 2.70
C LYS A 139 -2.66 9.40 1.25
N GLU A 140 -1.63 9.77 0.49
CA GLU A 140 -1.77 10.31 -0.86
C GLU A 140 -0.85 9.57 -1.82
N PHE A 141 -1.43 9.12 -2.94
CA PHE A 141 -0.79 8.29 -3.94
C PHE A 141 -1.03 8.90 -5.32
N ASP A 142 0.03 9.15 -6.08
CA ASP A 142 -0.06 9.63 -7.46
C ASP A 142 0.30 8.49 -8.42
N ALA A 143 -0.73 7.93 -9.04
CA ALA A 143 -0.63 6.88 -10.06
C ALA A 143 -0.95 7.43 -11.45
N SER A 144 -0.82 8.75 -11.66
CA SER A 144 -1.14 9.38 -12.94
C SER A 144 -0.28 8.83 -14.07
N LEU A 145 -0.85 8.81 -15.28
CA LEU A 145 -0.19 8.30 -16.47
C LEU A 145 0.06 9.43 -17.46
N ILE A 146 1.09 9.24 -18.28
CA ILE A 146 1.26 10.00 -19.52
C ILE A 146 0.85 9.09 -20.67
N ALA A 147 -0.17 9.52 -21.41
CA ALA A 147 -0.68 8.85 -22.59
C ALA A 147 -0.16 9.56 -23.85
N THR A 148 0.69 8.87 -24.61
CA THR A 148 1.32 9.36 -25.83
C THR A 148 0.68 8.72 -27.04
N VAL A 149 0.15 9.53 -27.95
CA VAL A 149 -0.39 9.09 -29.23
C VAL A 149 0.77 8.75 -30.16
N THR A 150 0.78 7.53 -30.68
CA THR A 150 1.83 7.01 -31.56
C THR A 150 1.22 6.60 -32.90
N PRO A 151 1.29 7.48 -33.93
CA PRO A 151 0.84 7.14 -35.27
C PRO A 151 1.79 6.13 -35.92
N HIS A 152 1.24 5.24 -36.73
CA HIS A 152 2.01 4.34 -37.57
C HIS A 152 2.48 5.07 -38.84
N THR A 153 3.48 4.50 -39.52
CA THR A 153 3.94 5.04 -40.80
C THR A 153 2.90 4.80 -41.89
N GLY A 154 2.50 5.85 -42.61
CA GLY A 154 1.55 5.77 -43.72
C GLY A 154 0.44 6.81 -43.63
N ASN A 155 -0.58 6.67 -44.47
CA ASN A 155 -1.74 7.56 -44.45
C ASN A 155 -2.72 7.13 -43.36
N ILE A 156 -2.94 7.98 -42.36
CA ILE A 156 -3.88 7.73 -41.26
C ILE A 156 -5.29 8.09 -41.74
N PRO A 157 -6.28 7.18 -41.64
CA PRO A 157 -7.66 7.48 -41.97
C PRO A 157 -8.20 8.67 -41.15
N ALA A 158 -8.88 9.60 -41.80
CA ALA A 158 -9.56 10.69 -41.11
C ALA A 158 -10.73 10.16 -40.26
N GLY A 159 -10.91 10.72 -39.07
CA GLY A 159 -12.00 10.36 -38.17
C GLY A 159 -11.60 10.46 -36.69
N ILE A 160 -12.52 10.05 -35.82
CA ILE A 160 -12.28 9.98 -34.38
C ILE A 160 -11.61 8.64 -34.08
N TYR A 161 -10.62 8.68 -33.18
CA TYR A 161 -10.02 7.48 -32.62
C TYR A 161 -10.26 7.46 -31.10
N THR A 162 -10.68 6.31 -30.57
CA THR A 162 -10.98 6.12 -29.14
C THR A 162 -10.29 4.88 -28.61
N ALA A 163 -10.05 4.85 -27.30
CA ALA A 163 -9.53 3.71 -26.58
C ALA A 163 -10.20 3.62 -25.20
N SER A 164 -10.18 2.44 -24.59
CA SER A 164 -10.66 2.22 -23.23
C SER A 164 -9.52 1.68 -22.37
N LEU A 165 -9.35 2.28 -21.20
CA LEU A 165 -8.37 1.84 -20.19
C LEU A 165 -9.12 1.44 -18.93
N PRO A 166 -9.46 0.15 -18.75
CA PRO A 166 -10.03 -0.32 -17.50
C PRO A 166 -8.96 -0.39 -16.41
N ILE A 167 -9.34 0.04 -15.21
CA ILE A 167 -8.46 0.18 -14.05
C ILE A 167 -9.08 -0.55 -12.87
N THR A 168 -8.29 -1.35 -12.17
CA THR A 168 -8.68 -1.99 -10.91
C THR A 168 -7.76 -1.52 -9.79
N LEU A 169 -8.36 -1.10 -8.67
CA LEU A 169 -7.66 -0.72 -7.45
C LEU A 169 -7.95 -1.75 -6.36
N THR A 170 -6.92 -2.15 -5.61
CA THR A 170 -7.04 -3.10 -4.49
C THR A 170 -6.30 -2.56 -3.28
N TYR A 171 -6.99 -2.44 -2.15
CA TYR A 171 -6.42 -1.87 -0.91
C TYR A 171 -6.99 -2.54 0.35
N TYR A 172 -6.20 -2.52 1.43
CA TYR A 172 -6.60 -2.90 2.80
C TYR A 172 -5.70 -2.27 3.89
#